data_AF-A0A934ASQ1-F1
#
_entry.id   AF-A0A934ASQ1-F1
#
_cell.length_a   1.000
_cell.length_b   1.000
_cell.length_c   1.000
_cell.angle_alpha   90.00
_cell.angle_beta   90.00
_cell.angle_gamma   90.00
#
_symmetry.space_group_name_H-M   'P 1'
#
loop_
_entity.id
_entity.type
_entity.pdbx_description
1 polymer ?
#
loop_
_entity_poly.entity_id
_entity_poly.type
_entity_poly.pdbx_seq_one_letter_code
_entity_poly.pdbx_strand_id
1 'polypeptide(L)'
;MQSKLTNRRLWIIPLIAIFLMLFSYTVALARSFAKVTIIVTDENNQPLSKANVHLGFRVYTKGGWSSETNEASGLTDSKGYFTASSFADDFVGFTITKDGYYESGGDYKFKESSIGRWQPWNPEIIVVMRKIEMPVPMYARDTSSMHPVLEIPVNGKSVGYDLMESDWVSPYGKGKHPDMFFRLDRKFVSRDDFEGTLTITFPNKYDGIQLVKYDRKRGSNFKLPRIAPEDGYQSKLVRTFSNKPGEPYKDSTKDDNNYIFRVRSEEKDGKFLRAMHGKIHGDIQFDMRGYKTAELVFKYFLNPDFTRNLESGKNLIPGVQVGID
;
A
#
# COMPACT_ATOMS: atom_id res chain seq x y z
N MET A 1 21.73 78.76 31.81
CA MET A 1 21.40 78.46 30.40
C MET A 1 21.53 76.96 30.19
N GLN A 2 20.38 76.33 29.98
CA GLN A 2 20.04 74.93 29.66
C GLN A 2 21.10 73.81 29.65
N SER A 3 20.76 72.75 30.38
CA SER A 3 21.20 71.37 30.26
C SER A 3 20.86 70.75 28.90
N LYS A 4 21.84 70.12 28.23
CA LYS A 4 21.64 69.32 27.00
C LYS A 4 22.58 68.10 26.91
N LEU A 5 22.65 67.33 27.99
CA LEU A 5 23.18 65.98 28.05
C LEU A 5 22.25 65.33 29.09
N THR A 6 21.34 64.41 28.79
CA THR A 6 21.53 63.09 28.19
C THR A 6 20.14 62.46 28.09
N ASN A 7 19.60 62.29 26.88
CA ASN A 7 18.32 61.57 26.69
C ASN A 7 18.34 60.60 25.49
N ARG A 8 19.53 60.28 24.96
CA ARG A 8 19.67 59.34 23.84
C ARG A 8 19.72 57.85 24.25
N ARG A 9 19.91 57.52 25.54
CA ARG A 9 19.99 56.12 26.01
C ARG A 9 18.64 55.50 26.41
N LEU A 10 17.62 56.30 26.71
CA LEU A 10 16.32 55.81 27.21
C LEU A 10 15.38 55.28 26.10
N TRP A 11 15.61 55.64 24.84
CA TRP A 11 14.81 55.15 23.71
C TRP A 11 15.39 53.89 23.04
N ILE A 12 16.66 53.56 23.30
CA ILE A 12 17.35 52.43 22.67
C ILE A 12 16.84 51.09 23.24
N ILE A 13 16.59 51.03 24.54
CA ILE A 13 16.11 49.82 25.24
C ILE A 13 14.71 49.38 24.76
N PRO A 14 13.68 50.25 24.68
CA PRO A 14 12.38 49.85 24.14
C PRO A 14 12.42 49.54 22.65
N LEU A 15 13.28 50.19 21.86
CA LEU A 15 13.49 49.85 20.44
C LEU A 15 14.12 48.47 20.25
N ILE A 16 15.10 48.08 21.07
CA ILE A 16 15.68 46.73 21.06
C ILE A 16 14.65 45.69 21.51
N ALA A 17 13.83 45.97 22.52
CA ALA A 17 12.78 45.06 22.96
C ALA A 17 11.68 44.86 21.90
N ILE A 18 11.26 45.93 21.20
CA ILE A 18 10.32 45.85 20.07
C ILE A 18 10.96 45.11 18.89
N PHE A 19 12.23 45.35 18.58
CA PHE A 19 12.95 44.64 17.52
C PHE A 19 13.09 43.14 17.85
N LEU A 20 13.41 42.78 19.10
CA LEU A 20 13.47 41.39 19.56
C LEU A 20 12.09 40.71 19.59
N MET A 21 11.00 41.44 19.93
CA MET A 21 9.63 40.92 19.85
C MET A 21 9.15 40.72 18.40
N LEU A 22 9.54 41.60 17.47
CA LEU A 22 9.27 41.43 16.04
C LEU A 22 10.13 40.30 15.43
N PHE A 23 11.35 40.10 15.93
CA PHE A 23 12.23 38.99 15.52
C PHE A 23 11.72 37.64 16.06
N SER A 24 11.18 37.58 17.28
CA SER A 24 10.60 36.36 17.82
C SER A 24 9.27 35.98 17.15
N TYR A 25 8.45 36.96 16.75
CA TYR A 25 7.22 36.71 15.99
C TYR A 25 7.47 36.19 14.56
N THR A 26 8.55 36.65 13.91
CA THR A 26 8.91 36.19 12.56
C THR A 26 9.48 34.77 12.57
N VAL A 27 10.21 34.37 13.62
CA VAL A 27 10.71 32.99 13.79
C VAL A 27 9.58 32.00 14.12
N ALA A 28 8.55 32.43 14.86
CA ALA A 28 7.41 31.57 15.22
C ALA A 28 6.46 31.24 14.04
N LEU A 29 6.54 31.98 12.93
CA LEU A 29 5.77 31.76 11.70
C LEU A 29 6.61 31.20 10.55
N ALA A 30 7.92 31.01 10.75
CA ALA A 30 8.80 30.51 9.72
C ALA A 30 8.62 29.00 9.53
N ARG A 31 8.15 28.60 8.35
CA ARG A 31 8.11 27.19 7.94
C ARG A 31 9.52 26.60 7.99
N SER A 32 9.61 25.33 8.36
CA SER A 32 10.91 24.68 8.48
C SER A 32 11.35 24.09 7.16
N PHE A 33 12.66 24.15 6.89
CA PHE A 33 13.23 23.54 5.70
C PHE A 33 13.34 22.03 5.89
N ALA A 34 12.94 21.28 4.90
CA ALA A 34 13.22 19.86 4.77
C ALA A 34 14.30 19.66 3.71
N LYS A 35 15.16 18.66 3.93
CA LYS A 35 16.13 18.19 2.96
C LYS A 35 16.07 16.67 2.98
N VAL A 36 16.15 16.03 1.82
CA VAL A 36 16.11 14.57 1.68
C VAL A 36 17.01 14.13 0.54
N THR A 37 17.61 12.95 0.69
CA THR A 37 18.37 12.26 -0.36
C THR A 37 17.70 10.93 -0.67
N ILE A 38 17.28 10.75 -1.92
CA ILE A 38 16.80 9.48 -2.45
C ILE A 38 17.98 8.73 -3.05
N ILE A 39 18.15 7.47 -2.65
CA ILE A 39 19.17 6.56 -3.18
C ILE A 39 18.43 5.46 -3.93
N VAL A 40 18.60 5.41 -5.24
CA VAL A 40 17.87 4.47 -6.10
C VAL A 40 18.78 3.31 -6.48
N THR A 41 18.32 2.09 -6.22
CA THR A 41 19.05 0.86 -6.55
C THR A 41 18.18 -0.14 -7.30
N ASP A 42 18.80 -1.13 -7.92
CA ASP A 42 18.12 -2.35 -8.37
C ASP A 42 18.03 -3.40 -7.25
N GLU A 43 17.47 -4.57 -7.57
CA GLU A 43 17.30 -5.69 -6.63
C GLU A 43 18.60 -6.37 -6.22
N ASN A 44 19.70 -6.12 -6.95
CA ASN A 44 21.04 -6.58 -6.59
C ASN A 44 21.81 -5.50 -5.82
N ASN A 45 21.10 -4.48 -5.31
CA ASN A 45 21.63 -3.31 -4.62
C ASN A 45 22.64 -2.49 -5.47
N GLN A 46 22.55 -2.57 -6.79
CA GLN A 46 23.37 -1.76 -7.68
C GLN A 46 22.74 -0.38 -7.89
N PRO A 47 23.53 0.71 -7.91
CA PRO A 47 23.00 2.06 -8.08
C PRO A 47 22.37 2.26 -9.46
N LEU A 48 21.18 2.86 -9.50
CA LEU A 48 20.48 3.20 -10.73
C LEU A 48 20.65 4.68 -11.05
N SER A 49 21.50 4.96 -12.03
CA SER A 49 21.65 6.31 -12.59
C SER A 49 20.51 6.67 -13.54
N LYS A 50 20.25 7.97 -13.70
CA LYS A 50 19.20 8.51 -14.60
C LYS A 50 17.80 7.93 -14.31
N ALA A 51 17.48 7.64 -13.05
CA ALA A 51 16.11 7.45 -12.61
C ALA A 51 15.51 8.85 -12.35
N ASN A 52 14.31 9.10 -12.85
CA ASN A 52 13.61 10.37 -12.63
C ASN A 52 12.93 10.33 -11.27
N VAL A 53 13.39 11.17 -10.36
CA VAL A 53 12.85 11.31 -9.00
C VAL A 53 12.03 12.59 -8.95
N HIS A 54 10.81 12.48 -8.48
CA HIS A 54 9.94 13.61 -8.13
C HIS A 54 9.68 13.59 -6.63
N LEU A 55 9.94 14.72 -5.97
CA LEU A 55 9.64 14.97 -4.56
C LEU A 55 8.51 15.99 -4.42
N GLY A 56 7.59 15.72 -3.50
CA GLY A 56 6.53 16.64 -3.09
C GLY A 56 6.62 16.94 -1.60
N PHE A 57 7.08 18.14 -1.24
CA PHE A 57 7.16 18.64 0.13
C PHE A 57 5.84 19.26 0.53
N ARG A 58 5.09 18.59 1.43
CA ARG A 58 3.73 19.01 1.80
C ARG A 58 3.77 20.23 2.71
N VAL A 59 2.84 21.14 2.46
CA VAL A 59 2.68 22.38 3.22
C VAL A 59 1.20 22.69 3.45
N TYR A 60 0.73 22.70 4.68
CA TYR A 60 -0.63 23.07 5.05
C TYR A 60 -0.89 24.57 4.81
N THR A 61 -2.07 24.87 4.28
CA THR A 61 -2.54 26.25 4.10
C THR A 61 -3.01 26.82 5.43
N LYS A 62 -3.07 28.17 5.52
CA LYS A 62 -3.57 28.85 6.71
C LYS A 62 -5.03 28.45 6.97
N GLY A 63 -5.27 27.73 8.06
CA GLY A 63 -6.58 27.19 8.45
C GLY A 63 -6.65 25.67 8.48
N GLY A 64 -5.65 24.94 7.96
CA GLY A 64 -5.52 23.48 8.11
C GLY A 64 -6.45 22.63 7.24
N TRP A 65 -7.35 23.25 6.48
CA TRP A 65 -8.34 22.56 5.65
C TRP A 65 -7.83 22.15 4.26
N SER A 66 -6.67 22.66 3.83
CA SER A 66 -6.02 22.25 2.57
C SER A 66 -4.50 22.23 2.70
N SER A 67 -3.82 21.65 1.71
CA SER A 67 -2.36 21.67 1.63
C SER A 67 -1.89 21.98 0.21
N GLU A 68 -0.81 22.75 0.12
CA GLU A 68 0.01 22.98 -1.06
C GLU A 68 1.20 22.01 -1.04
N THR A 69 1.87 21.85 -2.18
CA THR A 69 3.07 21.03 -2.30
C THR A 69 4.16 21.81 -3.00
N ASN A 70 5.34 21.92 -2.38
CA ASN A 70 6.53 22.38 -3.09
C ASN A 70 7.16 21.18 -3.78
N GLU A 71 7.49 21.30 -5.06
CA GLU A 71 7.98 20.19 -5.85
C GLU A 71 9.47 20.34 -6.17
N ALA A 72 10.18 19.22 -6.24
CA ALA A 72 11.54 19.16 -6.77
C ALA A 72 11.72 17.87 -7.56
N SER A 73 12.27 17.97 -8.77
CA SER A 73 12.45 16.81 -9.64
C SER A 73 13.81 16.81 -10.30
N GLY A 74 14.32 15.63 -10.62
CA GLY A 74 15.57 15.49 -11.35
C GLY A 74 16.01 14.04 -11.51
N LEU A 75 17.16 13.88 -12.15
CA LEU A 75 17.73 12.57 -12.43
C LEU A 75 18.73 12.17 -11.35
N THR A 76 18.74 10.88 -10.99
CA THR A 76 19.81 10.33 -10.16
C THR A 76 21.17 10.38 -10.86
N ASP A 77 22.22 10.61 -10.10
CA ASP A 77 23.61 10.61 -10.57
C ASP A 77 24.14 9.18 -10.84
N SER A 78 25.42 9.07 -11.21
CA SER A 78 26.09 7.78 -11.45
C SER A 78 26.10 6.83 -10.24
N LYS A 79 25.89 7.34 -9.03
CA LYS A 79 25.83 6.59 -7.78
C LYS A 79 24.38 6.30 -7.34
N GLY A 80 23.39 6.72 -8.12
CA GLY A 80 21.97 6.54 -7.80
C GLY A 80 21.37 7.60 -6.87
N TYR A 81 22.07 8.72 -6.64
CA TYR A 81 21.65 9.74 -5.68
C TYR A 81 20.86 10.85 -6.34
N PHE A 82 19.79 11.30 -5.68
CA PHE A 82 19.12 12.57 -5.95
C PHE A 82 18.80 13.27 -4.62
N THR A 83 19.24 14.52 -4.47
CA THR A 83 19.01 15.31 -3.25
C THR A 83 18.26 16.58 -3.58
N ALA A 84 17.23 16.88 -2.80
CA ALA A 84 16.56 18.18 -2.87
C ALA A 84 16.18 18.69 -1.48
N SER A 85 15.83 19.96 -1.42
CA SER A 85 15.37 20.62 -0.20
C SER A 85 14.36 21.69 -0.53
N SER A 86 13.32 21.80 0.30
CA SER A 86 12.32 22.86 0.20
C SER A 86 11.66 23.09 1.55
N PHE A 87 10.83 24.13 1.66
CA PHE A 87 9.95 24.29 2.81
C PHE A 87 8.92 23.17 2.83
N ALA A 88 8.73 22.59 4.01
CA ALA A 88 7.73 21.56 4.26
C ALA A 88 7.16 21.77 5.67
N ASP A 89 5.99 21.22 5.93
CA ASP A 89 5.65 20.78 7.27
C ASP A 89 6.36 19.45 7.52
N ASP A 90 5.74 18.46 8.13
CA ASP A 90 6.44 17.26 8.60
C ASP A 90 6.56 16.14 7.55
N PHE A 91 6.28 16.39 6.26
CA PHE A 91 6.06 15.33 5.27
C PHE A 91 6.66 15.62 3.89
N VAL A 92 7.29 14.60 3.29
CA VAL A 92 7.66 14.56 1.87
C VAL A 92 7.18 13.26 1.23
N GLY A 93 6.49 13.37 0.10
CA GLY A 93 6.17 12.24 -0.78
C GLY A 93 7.18 12.15 -1.92
N PHE A 94 7.36 10.97 -2.49
CA PHE A 94 8.23 10.78 -3.65
C PHE A 94 7.71 9.73 -4.63
N THR A 95 7.98 9.97 -5.91
CA THR A 95 7.74 9.03 -7.03
C THR A 95 9.01 8.94 -7.86
N ILE A 96 9.31 7.74 -8.35
CA ILE A 96 10.52 7.42 -9.10
C ILE A 96 10.12 6.62 -10.34
N THR A 97 10.51 7.12 -11.50
CA THR A 97 10.25 6.48 -12.79
C THR A 97 11.55 6.25 -13.56
N LYS A 98 11.60 5.15 -14.30
CA LYS A 98 12.72 4.80 -15.18
C LYS A 98 12.23 3.80 -16.21
N ASP A 99 12.55 4.03 -17.48
CA ASP A 99 12.18 3.13 -18.57
C ASP A 99 12.68 1.70 -18.30
N GLY A 100 11.80 0.71 -18.47
CA GLY A 100 12.08 -0.70 -18.20
C GLY A 100 12.02 -1.11 -16.72
N TYR A 101 11.57 -0.22 -15.83
CA TYR A 101 11.36 -0.51 -14.40
C TYR A 101 9.93 -0.19 -13.99
N TYR A 102 9.43 -0.89 -12.98
CA TYR A 102 8.21 -0.52 -12.32
C TYR A 102 8.40 0.82 -11.59
N GLU A 103 7.39 1.68 -11.68
CA GLU A 103 7.34 2.90 -10.88
C GLU A 103 7.49 2.55 -9.40
N SER A 104 8.25 3.37 -8.68
CA SER A 104 8.49 3.22 -7.24
C SER A 104 8.10 4.50 -6.54
N GLY A 105 7.63 4.42 -5.30
CA GLY A 105 7.28 5.61 -4.56
C GLY A 105 7.20 5.39 -3.07
N GLY A 106 6.79 6.42 -2.36
CA GLY A 106 6.58 6.36 -0.93
C GLY A 106 6.57 7.73 -0.30
N ASP A 107 6.75 7.74 1.01
CA ASP A 107 6.78 8.94 1.81
C ASP A 107 7.90 8.90 2.86
N TYR A 108 8.15 10.07 3.43
CA TYR A 108 8.93 10.22 4.63
C TYR A 108 8.31 11.28 5.54
N LYS A 109 8.10 10.90 6.80
CA LYS A 109 7.63 11.78 7.85
C LYS A 109 8.80 12.18 8.75
N PHE A 110 9.07 13.48 8.83
CA PHE A 110 10.05 14.06 9.73
C PHE A 110 9.53 14.02 11.18
N LYS A 111 10.46 14.01 12.15
CA LYS A 111 10.11 13.82 13.57
C LYS A 111 9.78 15.14 14.26
N GLU A 112 10.69 16.09 14.13
CA GLU A 112 10.62 17.38 14.83
C GLU A 112 11.33 18.45 14.02
N SER A 113 10.99 19.71 14.28
CA SER A 113 11.72 20.85 13.75
C SER A 113 12.64 21.44 14.82
N SER A 114 13.88 21.69 14.45
CA SER A 114 14.88 22.36 15.28
C SER A 114 15.62 23.42 14.45
N ILE A 115 15.66 24.66 14.97
CA ILE A 115 16.33 25.81 14.34
C ILE A 115 15.91 25.98 12.86
N GLY A 116 14.60 25.91 12.60
CA GLY A 116 14.02 26.10 11.27
C GLY A 116 14.29 24.95 10.28
N ARG A 117 14.67 23.75 10.76
CA ARG A 117 14.95 22.58 9.93
C ARG A 117 14.30 21.33 10.50
N TRP A 118 13.71 20.54 9.62
CA TRP A 118 13.19 19.23 9.97
C TRP A 118 14.30 18.22 10.25
N GLN A 119 14.05 17.38 11.25
CA GLN A 119 14.95 16.35 11.73
C GLN A 119 14.41 14.93 11.48
N PRO A 120 15.29 13.96 11.16
CA PRO A 120 16.72 14.14 10.93
C PRO A 120 17.00 14.98 9.67
N TRP A 121 18.00 15.85 9.73
CA TRP A 121 18.37 16.69 8.59
C TRP A 121 18.99 15.85 7.47
N ASN A 122 18.40 15.88 6.27
CA ASN A 122 18.83 15.11 5.11
C ASN A 122 18.87 13.59 5.35
N PRO A 123 17.73 12.95 5.67
CA PRO A 123 17.69 11.50 5.72
C PRO A 123 17.97 10.92 4.33
N GLU A 124 18.66 9.79 4.33
CA GLU A 124 18.86 8.97 3.15
C GLU A 124 17.76 7.91 3.08
N ILE A 125 17.05 7.89 1.96
CA ILE A 125 15.95 6.95 1.72
C ILE A 125 16.37 6.06 0.56
N ILE A 126 16.66 4.80 0.87
CA ILE A 126 17.00 3.78 -0.13
C ILE A 126 15.70 3.25 -0.74
N VAL A 127 15.62 3.28 -2.06
CA VAL A 127 14.46 2.80 -2.83
C VAL A 127 14.92 1.84 -3.90
N VAL A 128 14.48 0.59 -3.76
CA VAL A 128 14.72 -0.47 -4.75
C VAL A 128 13.69 -0.37 -5.86
N MET A 129 14.14 -0.07 -7.08
CA MET A 129 13.32 -0.21 -8.29
C MET A 129 13.48 -1.62 -8.85
N ARG A 130 12.37 -2.21 -9.28
CA ARG A 130 12.37 -3.55 -9.86
C ARG A 130 12.22 -3.46 -11.36
N LYS A 131 13.09 -4.18 -12.06
CA LYS A 131 13.05 -4.25 -13.53
C LYS A 131 11.78 -4.98 -13.98
N ILE A 132 11.20 -4.50 -15.07
CA ILE A 132 10.15 -5.22 -15.80
C ILE A 132 10.87 -6.29 -16.64
N GLU A 133 10.57 -7.56 -16.40
CA GLU A 133 11.22 -8.65 -17.13
C GLU A 133 10.27 -9.28 -18.15
N MET A 134 9.27 -10.01 -17.66
CA MET A 134 8.37 -10.76 -18.52
C MET A 134 6.94 -10.73 -17.99
N PRO A 135 6.26 -9.56 -18.03
CA PRO A 135 4.85 -9.50 -17.65
C PRO A 135 3.99 -10.40 -18.54
N VAL A 136 3.11 -11.18 -17.94
CA VAL A 136 2.16 -12.05 -18.66
C VAL A 136 0.73 -11.57 -18.49
N PRO A 137 -0.18 -11.83 -19.43
CA PRO A 137 -1.59 -11.54 -19.24
C PRO A 137 -2.17 -12.33 -18.06
N MET A 138 -2.90 -11.65 -17.17
CA MET A 138 -3.50 -12.26 -15.98
C MET A 138 -4.97 -11.88 -15.84
N TYR A 139 -5.77 -12.75 -15.22
CA TYR A 139 -7.09 -12.38 -14.73
C TYR A 139 -6.91 -11.59 -13.44
N ALA A 140 -7.21 -10.29 -13.50
CA ALA A 140 -7.02 -9.40 -12.37
C ALA A 140 -8.33 -8.71 -11.97
N ARG A 141 -8.64 -8.71 -10.68
CA ARG A 141 -9.77 -8.00 -10.10
C ARG A 141 -9.43 -7.42 -8.74
N ASP A 142 -9.88 -6.19 -8.52
CA ASP A 142 -10.02 -5.62 -7.19
C ASP A 142 -11.50 -5.67 -6.80
N THR A 143 -11.85 -6.47 -5.80
CA THR A 143 -13.26 -6.62 -5.43
C THR A 143 -13.81 -5.40 -4.68
N SER A 144 -12.94 -4.52 -4.15
CA SER A 144 -13.35 -3.27 -3.51
C SER A 144 -13.94 -2.25 -4.49
N SER A 145 -13.57 -2.33 -5.77
CA SER A 145 -14.09 -1.48 -6.83
C SER A 145 -15.28 -2.09 -7.57
N MET A 146 -15.87 -3.18 -7.05
CA MET A 146 -17.01 -3.83 -7.68
C MET A 146 -18.31 -3.10 -7.38
N HIS A 147 -19.14 -2.95 -8.42
CA HIS A 147 -20.50 -2.47 -8.31
C HIS A 147 -21.45 -3.42 -9.07
N PRO A 148 -22.37 -4.11 -8.36
CA PRO A 148 -22.51 -4.16 -6.90
C PRO A 148 -21.29 -4.78 -6.21
N VAL A 149 -21.16 -4.54 -4.90
CA VAL A 149 -20.08 -5.13 -4.07
C VAL A 149 -20.12 -6.65 -4.11
N LEU A 150 -18.97 -7.30 -3.91
CA LEU A 150 -18.91 -8.75 -3.84
C LEU A 150 -19.40 -9.24 -2.47
N GLU A 151 -20.66 -9.63 -2.39
CA GLU A 151 -21.26 -10.15 -1.15
C GLU A 151 -21.28 -11.69 -1.16
N ILE A 152 -20.90 -12.33 -0.04
CA ILE A 152 -20.93 -13.79 0.12
C ILE A 152 -22.39 -14.26 0.06
N PRO A 153 -22.82 -15.11 -0.89
CA PRO A 153 -24.24 -15.28 -1.17
C PRO A 153 -25.05 -15.96 -0.05
N VAL A 154 -24.41 -16.73 0.84
CA VAL A 154 -25.09 -17.50 1.89
C VAL A 154 -24.19 -17.74 3.11
N ASN A 155 -24.79 -17.72 4.30
CA ASN A 155 -24.13 -18.04 5.57
C ASN A 155 -24.13 -19.56 5.84
N GLY A 156 -23.07 -20.06 6.47
CA GLY A 156 -22.91 -21.44 6.95
C GLY A 156 -22.66 -22.49 5.86
N LYS A 157 -22.57 -22.09 4.57
CA LYS A 157 -22.31 -22.98 3.44
C LYS A 157 -21.01 -22.58 2.74
N SER A 158 -20.29 -23.58 2.25
CA SER A 158 -19.15 -23.35 1.35
C SER A 158 -19.66 -23.03 -0.04
N VAL A 159 -19.20 -21.90 -0.60
CA VAL A 159 -19.55 -21.46 -1.95
C VAL A 159 -18.30 -21.22 -2.78
N GLY A 160 -18.30 -21.73 -4.01
CA GLY A 160 -17.18 -21.59 -4.92
C GLY A 160 -17.13 -20.21 -5.56
N TYR A 161 -15.93 -19.66 -5.75
CA TYR A 161 -15.67 -18.46 -6.52
C TYR A 161 -14.76 -18.81 -7.70
N ASP A 162 -15.12 -18.36 -8.91
CA ASP A 162 -14.32 -18.53 -10.11
C ASP A 162 -13.52 -17.24 -10.36
N LEU A 163 -12.20 -17.33 -10.25
CA LEU A 163 -11.29 -16.19 -10.39
C LEU A 163 -11.16 -15.73 -11.86
N MET A 164 -11.44 -16.60 -12.83
CA MET A 164 -11.39 -16.21 -14.24
C MET A 164 -12.67 -15.50 -14.66
N GLU A 165 -13.82 -15.93 -14.15
CA GLU A 165 -15.13 -15.29 -14.39
C GLU A 165 -15.40 -14.13 -13.41
N SER A 166 -14.61 -14.01 -12.34
CA SER A 166 -14.78 -13.03 -11.25
C SER A 166 -16.19 -13.09 -10.62
N ASP A 167 -16.76 -14.28 -10.50
CA ASP A 167 -18.14 -14.49 -10.06
C ASP A 167 -18.27 -15.76 -9.21
N TRP A 168 -19.32 -15.82 -8.41
CA TRP A 168 -19.69 -17.02 -7.67
C TRP A 168 -20.04 -18.15 -8.62
N VAL A 169 -19.75 -19.37 -8.22
CA VAL A 169 -20.17 -20.58 -8.94
C VAL A 169 -21.64 -20.86 -8.65
N SER A 170 -22.31 -21.53 -9.60
CA SER A 170 -23.69 -22.01 -9.47
C SER A 170 -23.94 -22.67 -8.09
N PRO A 171 -25.08 -22.39 -7.43
CA PRO A 171 -26.27 -21.68 -7.93
C PRO A 171 -26.25 -20.15 -7.73
N TYR A 172 -25.14 -19.58 -7.24
CA TYR A 172 -25.12 -18.19 -6.77
C TYR A 172 -24.58 -17.17 -7.77
N GLY A 173 -24.00 -17.64 -8.86
CA GLY A 173 -23.49 -16.81 -9.94
C GLY A 173 -23.24 -17.64 -11.20
N LYS A 174 -22.47 -17.08 -12.12
CA LYS A 174 -22.16 -17.63 -13.44
C LYS A 174 -20.77 -18.24 -13.54
N GLY A 175 -20.01 -18.26 -12.45
CA GLY A 175 -18.72 -18.94 -12.35
C GLY A 175 -18.86 -20.42 -12.69
N LYS A 176 -17.84 -20.98 -13.34
CA LYS A 176 -17.85 -22.34 -13.89
C LYS A 176 -16.94 -23.28 -13.10
N HIS A 177 -15.83 -22.76 -12.60
CA HIS A 177 -14.81 -23.52 -11.90
C HIS A 177 -14.59 -22.91 -10.51
N PRO A 178 -14.86 -23.64 -9.42
CA PRO A 178 -14.58 -23.14 -8.09
C PRO A 178 -13.07 -23.14 -7.85
N ASP A 179 -12.43 -21.99 -7.90
CA ASP A 179 -10.99 -21.83 -7.63
C ASP A 179 -10.71 -21.74 -6.12
N MET A 180 -11.64 -21.10 -5.39
CA MET A 180 -11.61 -21.00 -3.94
C MET A 180 -13.02 -21.23 -3.39
N PHE A 181 -13.13 -21.92 -2.27
CA PHE A 181 -14.38 -22.04 -1.52
C PHE A 181 -14.36 -21.10 -0.33
N PHE A 182 -15.40 -20.27 -0.22
CA PHE A 182 -15.61 -19.37 0.90
C PHE A 182 -16.76 -19.90 1.75
N ARG A 183 -16.53 -20.04 3.05
CA ARG A 183 -17.58 -20.34 4.04
C ARG A 183 -17.54 -19.28 5.12
N LEU A 184 -18.62 -18.52 5.23
CA LEU A 184 -18.84 -17.60 6.34
C LEU A 184 -19.64 -18.31 7.41
N ASP A 185 -19.17 -18.31 8.65
CA ASP A 185 -19.95 -18.64 9.84
C ASP A 185 -20.08 -17.37 10.68
N ARG A 186 -21.28 -16.78 10.77
CA ARG A 186 -21.51 -15.54 11.52
C ARG A 186 -22.62 -15.63 12.57
N LYS A 187 -22.45 -14.83 13.62
CA LYS A 187 -23.47 -14.38 14.58
C LYS A 187 -23.48 -12.86 14.54
N PHE A 188 -24.63 -12.24 14.34
CA PHE A 188 -24.74 -10.79 14.26
C PHE A 188 -25.97 -10.32 15.01
N VAL A 189 -25.76 -9.66 16.14
CA VAL A 189 -26.82 -9.08 16.96
C VAL A 189 -26.95 -7.60 16.62
N SER A 190 -25.83 -6.87 16.56
CA SER A 190 -25.77 -5.46 16.19
C SER A 190 -24.41 -5.09 15.61
N ARG A 191 -24.21 -3.81 15.24
CA ARG A 191 -22.89 -3.30 14.83
C ARG A 191 -21.85 -3.32 15.96
N ASP A 192 -22.30 -3.40 17.21
CA ASP A 192 -21.44 -3.44 18.40
C ASP A 192 -21.35 -4.83 19.03
N ASP A 193 -22.06 -5.81 18.46
CA ASP A 193 -22.09 -7.20 18.93
C ASP A 193 -22.25 -8.17 17.76
N PHE A 194 -21.12 -8.68 17.26
CA PHE A 194 -21.04 -9.64 16.18
C PHE A 194 -19.76 -10.49 16.25
N GLU A 195 -19.83 -11.67 15.65
CA GLU A 195 -18.71 -12.58 15.49
C GLU A 195 -18.80 -13.28 14.13
N GLY A 196 -17.71 -13.25 13.37
CA GLY A 196 -17.62 -13.86 12.06
C GLY A 196 -16.33 -14.63 11.90
N THR A 197 -16.43 -15.79 11.28
CA THR A 197 -15.29 -16.59 10.81
C THR A 197 -15.46 -16.85 9.33
N LEU A 198 -14.51 -16.40 8.53
CA LEU A 198 -14.40 -16.73 7.12
C LEU A 198 -13.37 -17.85 6.96
N THR A 199 -13.82 -19.02 6.51
CA THR A 199 -12.94 -20.13 6.13
C THR A 199 -12.82 -20.18 4.61
N ILE A 200 -11.59 -20.18 4.12
CA ILE A 200 -11.26 -20.29 2.70
C ILE A 200 -10.55 -21.63 2.49
N THR A 201 -11.05 -22.45 1.58
CA THR A 201 -10.44 -23.73 1.22
C THR A 201 -10.28 -23.87 -0.29
N PHE A 202 -9.45 -24.83 -0.70
CA PHE A 202 -9.10 -25.04 -2.10
C PHE A 202 -9.59 -26.40 -2.59
N PRO A 203 -10.04 -26.52 -3.86
CA PRO A 203 -10.72 -27.71 -4.37
C PRO A 203 -9.80 -28.91 -4.56
N ASN A 204 -8.57 -28.69 -5.06
CA ASN A 204 -7.68 -29.77 -5.47
C ASN A 204 -6.57 -30.03 -4.44
N LYS A 205 -6.05 -31.26 -4.43
CA LYS A 205 -5.01 -31.74 -3.50
C LYS A 205 -3.78 -30.85 -3.43
N TYR A 206 -3.35 -30.30 -4.57
CA TYR A 206 -2.18 -29.44 -4.64
C TYR A 206 -2.53 -27.96 -4.61
N ASP A 207 -3.80 -27.56 -4.62
CA ASP A 207 -4.16 -26.15 -4.53
C ASP A 207 -3.91 -25.60 -3.12
N GLY A 208 -3.77 -24.29 -3.01
CA GLY A 208 -3.58 -23.66 -1.71
C GLY A 208 -3.05 -22.24 -1.78
N ILE A 209 -2.65 -21.74 -0.61
CA ILE A 209 -2.22 -20.36 -0.42
C ILE A 209 -1.03 -20.27 0.53
N GLN A 210 -0.20 -19.26 0.33
CA GLN A 210 0.95 -18.93 1.18
C GLN A 210 0.90 -17.47 1.57
N LEU A 211 1.11 -17.20 2.86
CA LEU A 211 1.25 -15.86 3.38
C LEU A 211 2.63 -15.31 3.02
N VAL A 212 2.66 -14.10 2.46
CA VAL A 212 3.87 -13.32 2.21
C VAL A 212 3.77 -12.02 3.01
N LYS A 213 4.73 -11.81 3.91
CA LYS A 213 4.82 -10.59 4.72
C LYS A 213 5.60 -9.52 3.98
N TYR A 214 4.96 -8.41 3.65
CA TYR A 214 5.59 -7.28 2.96
C TYR A 214 4.81 -5.98 3.18
N ASP A 215 5.49 -4.92 3.62
CA ASP A 215 4.90 -3.57 3.74
C ASP A 215 4.79 -2.89 2.37
N ARG A 216 3.56 -2.61 1.96
CA ARG A 216 3.25 -2.04 0.64
C ARG A 216 3.49 -0.53 0.54
N LYS A 217 3.75 0.18 1.65
CA LYS A 217 3.75 1.66 1.68
C LYS A 217 4.90 2.31 0.91
N ARG A 218 6.02 1.62 0.69
CA ARG A 218 7.23 2.19 0.06
C ARG A 218 7.85 1.24 -0.96
N GLY A 219 8.57 1.79 -1.94
CA GLY A 219 9.30 1.05 -2.97
C GLY A 219 8.52 0.82 -4.26
N SER A 220 9.04 -0.07 -5.12
CA SER A 220 8.44 -0.50 -6.39
C SER A 220 6.98 -0.91 -6.26
N ASN A 221 6.12 -0.48 -7.18
CA ASN A 221 4.72 -0.90 -7.23
C ASN A 221 4.64 -2.44 -7.38
N PHE A 222 5.53 -3.06 -8.15
CA PHE A 222 5.70 -4.52 -8.14
C PHE A 222 6.32 -5.03 -6.81
N LYS A 223 5.49 -5.49 -5.87
CA LYS A 223 5.92 -5.85 -4.49
C LYS A 223 6.28 -7.32 -4.30
N LEU A 224 5.49 -8.23 -4.86
CA LEU A 224 5.56 -9.67 -4.56
C LEU A 224 6.64 -10.38 -5.41
N PRO A 225 7.08 -11.60 -5.04
CA PRO A 225 8.05 -12.37 -5.82
C PRO A 225 7.66 -12.47 -7.30
N ARG A 226 8.65 -12.52 -8.21
CA ARG A 226 8.44 -12.78 -9.66
C ARG A 226 7.95 -14.18 -9.94
N ILE A 227 8.41 -15.14 -9.15
CA ILE A 227 8.16 -16.54 -9.35
C ILE A 227 7.48 -17.09 -8.10
N ALA A 228 6.33 -17.74 -8.30
CA ALA A 228 5.63 -18.45 -7.26
C ALA A 228 6.50 -19.61 -6.72
N PRO A 229 6.46 -19.91 -5.41
CA PRO A 229 7.16 -21.05 -4.84
C PRO A 229 6.64 -22.38 -5.39
N GLU A 230 7.43 -23.45 -5.33
CA GLU A 230 7.01 -24.78 -5.78
C GLU A 230 6.09 -25.47 -4.75
N ASP A 231 6.44 -25.31 -3.48
CA ASP A 231 5.84 -26.02 -2.35
C ASP A 231 5.52 -25.05 -1.20
N GLY A 232 4.79 -25.56 -0.19
CA GLY A 232 4.44 -24.81 1.02
C GLY A 232 3.01 -24.26 1.06
N TYR A 233 2.21 -24.58 0.04
CA TYR A 233 0.82 -24.12 -0.06
C TYR A 233 -0.07 -24.78 0.99
N GLN A 234 -0.78 -23.95 1.74
CA GLN A 234 -1.78 -24.39 2.72
C GLN A 234 -3.14 -24.52 2.04
N SER A 235 -3.84 -25.63 2.28
CA SER A 235 -5.17 -25.89 1.70
C SER A 235 -6.30 -25.12 2.38
N LYS A 236 -5.99 -24.34 3.42
CA LYS A 236 -6.97 -23.61 4.23
C LYS A 236 -6.41 -22.29 4.76
N LEU A 237 -7.22 -21.24 4.67
CA LEU A 237 -7.02 -19.96 5.37
C LEU A 237 -8.23 -19.65 6.23
N VAL A 238 -8.02 -19.10 7.43
CA VAL A 238 -9.12 -18.68 8.33
C VAL A 238 -8.95 -17.23 8.71
N ARG A 239 -10.00 -16.43 8.56
CA ARG A 239 -10.06 -15.03 9.00
C ARG A 239 -11.18 -14.88 10.01
N THR A 240 -10.94 -14.10 11.05
CA THR A 240 -11.91 -13.78 12.09
C THR A 240 -12.11 -12.29 12.17
N PHE A 241 -13.36 -11.88 12.34
CA PHE A 241 -13.75 -10.50 12.52
C PHE A 241 -14.89 -10.44 13.55
N SER A 242 -14.66 -9.77 14.69
CA SER A 242 -15.64 -9.70 15.77
C SER A 242 -15.56 -8.41 16.57
N ASN A 243 -16.71 -7.97 17.04
CA ASN A 243 -16.86 -6.93 18.06
C ASN A 243 -17.80 -7.46 19.14
N LYS A 244 -17.42 -7.39 20.41
CA LYS A 244 -18.25 -7.86 21.53
C LYS A 244 -18.33 -6.76 22.60
N PRO A 245 -19.50 -6.52 23.21
CA PRO A 245 -19.64 -5.54 24.27
C PRO A 245 -18.62 -5.78 25.39
N GLY A 246 -17.82 -4.77 25.71
CA GLY A 246 -16.80 -4.83 26.75
C GLY A 246 -15.50 -5.56 26.38
N GLU A 247 -15.37 -6.07 25.15
CA GLU A 247 -14.12 -6.64 24.64
C GLU A 247 -13.46 -5.73 23.60
N PRO A 248 -12.12 -5.78 23.47
CA PRO A 248 -11.45 -5.16 22.34
C PRO A 248 -11.95 -5.74 21.01
N TYR A 249 -12.09 -4.87 20.03
CA TYR A 249 -12.32 -5.24 18.63
C TYR A 249 -11.26 -6.24 18.15
N LYS A 250 -11.68 -7.32 17.48
CA LYS A 250 -10.77 -8.34 16.96
C LYS A 250 -10.90 -8.44 15.45
N ASP A 251 -9.77 -8.23 14.79
CA ASP A 251 -9.60 -8.43 13.36
C ASP A 251 -8.29 -9.18 13.12
N SER A 252 -8.39 -10.32 12.45
CA SER A 252 -7.23 -11.16 12.12
C SER A 252 -6.39 -10.61 10.97
N THR A 253 -6.88 -9.60 10.25
CA THR A 253 -6.19 -9.04 9.09
C THR A 253 -4.97 -8.20 9.50
N LYS A 254 -4.02 -8.04 8.58
CA LYS A 254 -2.82 -7.21 8.76
C LYS A 254 -2.45 -6.46 7.48
N ASP A 255 -2.00 -5.21 7.63
CA ASP A 255 -1.59 -4.34 6.51
C ASP A 255 -0.41 -4.89 5.70
N ASP A 256 0.42 -5.73 6.32
CA ASP A 256 1.60 -6.36 5.70
C ASP A 256 1.30 -7.76 5.14
N ASN A 257 0.07 -8.26 5.25
CA ASN A 257 -0.33 -9.54 4.68
C ASN A 257 -0.52 -9.41 3.17
N ASN A 258 0.01 -10.40 2.45
CA ASN A 258 -0.21 -10.63 1.03
C ASN A 258 -0.21 -12.13 0.80
N TYR A 259 -0.62 -12.59 -0.37
CA TYR A 259 -0.61 -14.03 -0.65
C TYR A 259 -0.09 -14.38 -2.03
N ILE A 260 0.51 -15.56 -2.11
CA ILE A 260 0.66 -16.30 -3.35
C ILE A 260 -0.24 -17.52 -3.26
N PHE A 261 -0.99 -17.82 -4.31
CA PHE A 261 -1.90 -18.95 -4.35
C PHE A 261 -1.66 -19.82 -5.59
N ARG A 262 -2.14 -21.06 -5.50
CA ARG A 262 -2.11 -22.07 -6.54
C ARG A 262 -3.50 -22.67 -6.67
N VAL A 263 -4.04 -22.67 -7.89
CA VAL A 263 -5.39 -23.18 -8.21
C VAL A 263 -5.38 -23.98 -9.50
N ARG A 264 -6.44 -24.78 -9.70
CA ARG A 264 -6.60 -25.64 -10.89
C ARG A 264 -5.40 -26.54 -11.12
N SER A 265 -4.84 -27.10 -10.04
CA SER A 265 -3.76 -28.07 -10.15
C SER A 265 -4.21 -29.33 -10.87
N GLU A 266 -3.34 -29.80 -11.74
CA GLU A 266 -3.46 -31.06 -12.45
C GLU A 266 -2.51 -32.09 -11.84
N GLU A 267 -2.99 -33.32 -11.74
CA GLU A 267 -2.24 -34.47 -11.23
C GLU A 267 -2.05 -35.50 -12.35
N LYS A 268 -0.88 -36.12 -12.39
CA LYS A 268 -0.59 -37.28 -13.23
C LYS A 268 0.12 -38.34 -12.39
N ASP A 269 -0.41 -39.56 -12.38
CA ASP A 269 0.18 -40.72 -11.68
C ASP A 269 0.47 -40.46 -10.19
N GLY A 270 -0.44 -39.82 -9.46
CA GLY A 270 -0.24 -39.55 -8.03
C GLY A 270 0.56 -38.28 -7.74
N LYS A 271 1.07 -37.59 -8.78
CA LYS A 271 2.05 -36.51 -8.67
C LYS A 271 1.55 -35.21 -9.30
N PHE A 272 1.98 -34.10 -8.70
CA PHE A 272 1.75 -32.77 -9.24
C PHE A 272 2.31 -32.65 -10.67
N LEU A 273 1.48 -32.21 -11.62
CA LEU A 273 1.87 -31.97 -13.01
C LEU A 273 2.09 -30.47 -13.26
N ARG A 274 1.06 -29.66 -13.03
CA ARG A 274 1.07 -28.19 -13.22
C ARG A 274 -0.11 -27.56 -12.50
N ALA A 275 -0.12 -26.24 -12.40
CA ALA A 275 -1.24 -25.47 -11.86
C ALA A 275 -1.18 -24.02 -12.35
N MET A 276 -2.29 -23.31 -12.20
CA MET A 276 -2.29 -21.86 -12.33
C MET A 276 -1.80 -21.23 -11.02
N HIS A 277 -0.98 -20.19 -11.13
CA HIS A 277 -0.44 -19.47 -9.98
C HIS A 277 -0.95 -18.04 -9.98
N GLY A 278 -1.11 -17.48 -8.80
CA GLY A 278 -1.55 -16.11 -8.67
C GLY A 278 -1.10 -15.49 -7.36
N LYS A 279 -1.47 -14.23 -7.20
CA LYS A 279 -1.16 -13.44 -6.02
C LYS A 279 -2.33 -12.59 -5.58
N ILE A 280 -2.36 -12.27 -4.30
CA ILE A 280 -3.31 -11.35 -3.70
C ILE A 280 -2.52 -10.20 -3.05
N HIS A 281 -2.86 -8.98 -3.43
CA HIS A 281 -2.25 -7.76 -2.88
C HIS A 281 -3.07 -7.30 -1.67
N GLY A 282 -2.45 -7.32 -0.48
CA GLY A 282 -3.16 -7.07 0.78
C GLY A 282 -3.84 -8.32 1.34
N ASP A 283 -4.56 -8.12 2.45
CA ASP A 283 -5.30 -9.20 3.10
C ASP A 283 -6.62 -9.52 2.38
N ILE A 284 -7.20 -10.69 2.69
CA ILE A 284 -8.59 -11.02 2.34
C ILE A 284 -9.46 -10.60 3.51
N GLN A 285 -10.29 -9.58 3.29
CA GLN A 285 -11.12 -8.96 4.31
C GLN A 285 -12.58 -9.31 4.10
N PHE A 286 -13.36 -9.31 5.18
CA PHE A 286 -14.81 -9.38 5.08
C PHE A 286 -15.46 -8.47 6.12
N ASP A 287 -16.57 -7.85 5.74
CA ASP A 287 -17.36 -7.00 6.63
C ASP A 287 -18.83 -7.43 6.63
N MET A 288 -19.38 -7.69 7.81
CA MET A 288 -20.78 -8.10 7.98
C MET A 288 -21.72 -6.91 8.23
N ARG A 289 -21.16 -5.71 8.48
CA ARG A 289 -21.91 -4.53 8.91
C ARG A 289 -22.58 -3.88 7.72
N GLY A 290 -23.91 -3.87 7.71
CA GLY A 290 -24.68 -3.24 6.63
C GLY A 290 -24.91 -4.13 5.39
N TYR A 291 -24.51 -5.41 5.45
CA TYR A 291 -24.71 -6.39 4.39
C TYR A 291 -25.64 -7.52 4.85
N LYS A 292 -26.31 -8.21 3.91
CA LYS A 292 -27.18 -9.35 4.25
C LYS A 292 -26.36 -10.50 4.82
N THR A 293 -25.14 -10.71 4.33
CA THR A 293 -24.19 -11.73 4.79
C THR A 293 -22.83 -11.13 5.16
N ALA A 294 -21.96 -10.86 4.20
CA ALA A 294 -20.73 -10.10 4.36
C ALA A 294 -20.22 -9.67 3.00
N GLU A 295 -19.75 -8.43 2.90
CA GLU A 295 -18.89 -8.00 1.81
C GLU A 295 -17.54 -8.74 1.90
N LEU A 296 -16.98 -9.11 0.76
CA LEU A 296 -15.69 -9.78 0.62
C LEU A 296 -14.75 -8.90 -0.22
N VAL A 297 -13.65 -8.46 0.39
CA VAL A 297 -12.67 -7.55 -0.22
C VAL A 297 -11.31 -8.23 -0.38
N PHE A 298 -10.84 -8.33 -1.61
CA PHE A 298 -9.48 -8.74 -1.96
C PHE A 298 -9.13 -8.32 -3.39
N LYS A 299 -7.83 -8.11 -3.65
CA LYS A 299 -7.29 -7.78 -4.98
C LYS A 299 -6.41 -8.92 -5.45
N TYR A 300 -6.79 -9.62 -6.51
CA TYR A 300 -6.05 -10.77 -7.04
C TYR A 300 -5.57 -10.58 -8.46
N PHE A 301 -4.54 -11.34 -8.80
CA PHE A 301 -4.01 -11.55 -10.14
C PHE A 301 -3.76 -13.05 -10.33
N LEU A 302 -4.38 -13.66 -11.33
CA LEU A 302 -4.26 -15.08 -11.66
C LEU A 302 -3.61 -15.24 -13.04
N ASN A 303 -2.49 -15.96 -13.07
CA ASN A 303 -1.82 -16.35 -14.30
C ASN A 303 -2.42 -17.65 -14.86
N PRO A 304 -3.07 -17.63 -16.04
CA PRO A 304 -3.68 -18.82 -16.62
C PRO A 304 -2.72 -19.68 -17.45
N ASP A 305 -1.47 -19.27 -17.65
CA ASP A 305 -0.53 -19.93 -18.58
C ASP A 305 0.17 -21.18 -17.99
N PHE A 306 -0.16 -21.56 -16.75
CA PHE A 306 0.43 -22.65 -15.98
C PHE A 306 1.93 -22.49 -15.64
N THR A 307 2.54 -21.34 -15.91
CA THR A 307 3.85 -20.99 -15.38
C THR A 307 3.72 -20.48 -13.94
N ARG A 308 4.87 -20.32 -13.27
CA ARG A 308 4.95 -19.71 -11.94
C ARG A 308 5.15 -18.20 -11.99
N ASN A 309 5.08 -17.59 -13.17
CA ASN A 309 5.30 -16.15 -13.33
C ASN A 309 4.18 -15.35 -12.65
N LEU A 310 4.57 -14.36 -11.86
CA LEU A 310 3.72 -13.48 -11.08
C LEU A 310 3.80 -12.01 -11.55
N GLU A 311 4.57 -11.68 -12.58
CA GLU A 311 4.56 -10.32 -13.18
C GLU A 311 3.28 -10.11 -13.98
N SER A 312 2.41 -9.21 -13.52
CA SER A 312 1.16 -8.92 -14.21
C SER A 312 1.40 -7.92 -15.34
N GLY A 313 0.99 -8.31 -16.55
CA GLY A 313 0.88 -7.43 -17.70
C GLY A 313 -0.58 -7.00 -17.93
N LYS A 314 -1.12 -7.38 -19.09
CA LYS A 314 -2.49 -7.05 -19.50
C LYS A 314 -3.53 -7.78 -18.64
N ASN A 315 -4.58 -7.06 -18.21
CA ASN A 315 -5.75 -7.69 -17.60
C ASN A 315 -6.59 -8.44 -18.64
N LEU A 316 -6.95 -9.69 -18.33
CA LEU A 316 -7.78 -10.56 -19.15
C LEU A 316 -9.28 -10.38 -18.90
N ILE A 317 -9.69 -9.71 -17.82
CA ILE A 317 -11.11 -9.42 -17.56
C ILE A 317 -11.53 -8.17 -18.34
N PRO A 318 -12.47 -8.28 -19.31
CA PRO A 318 -12.84 -7.15 -20.17
C PRO A 318 -13.48 -6.00 -19.38
N GLY A 319 -13.12 -4.77 -19.73
CA GLY A 319 -13.71 -3.56 -19.12
C GLY A 319 -13.31 -3.32 -17.66
N VAL A 320 -12.40 -4.12 -17.10
CA VAL A 320 -11.94 -4.00 -15.73
C VAL A 320 -10.54 -3.43 -15.70
N GLN A 321 -10.44 -2.20 -15.19
CA GLN A 321 -9.16 -1.63 -14.82
C GLN A 321 -8.82 -2.05 -13.41
N VAL A 322 -7.70 -2.73 -13.27
CA VAL A 322 -7.06 -2.96 -11.98
C VAL A 322 -5.79 -2.13 -12.02
N GLY A 323 -5.58 -1.26 -11.02
CA GLY A 323 -4.34 -0.50 -10.93
C GLY A 323 -3.15 -1.44 -11.05
N ILE A 324 -2.13 -1.01 -11.80
CA ILE A 324 -0.86 -1.73 -11.95
C ILE A 324 -0.35 -2.22 -10.59
N ASP A 325 0.29 -3.38 -10.63
CA ASP A 325 0.89 -4.07 -9.47
C ASP A 325 1.44 -3.10 -8.45
#